data_AF-A0A7Y8V2W2-F1
#
_entry.id   AF-A0A7Y8V2W2-F1
#
_cell.length_a   1.000
_cell.length_b   1.000
_cell.length_c   1.000
_cell.angle_alpha   90.00
_cell.angle_beta   90.00
_cell.angle_gamma   90.00
#
_symmetry.space_group_name_H-M   'P 1'
#
loop_
_entity.id
_entity.type
_entity.pdbx_description
1 polymer ?
#
loop_
_entity_poly.entity_id
_entity_poly.type
_entity_poly.pdbx_seq_one_letter_code
_entity_poly.pdbx_strand_id
1 'polypeptide(L)' 'MTERADIPWALIAPFIVLYIILAVSALVSCMKQEKTNGPKWMWILIILGISFVGPVSYFIIGKKTYERRRV' A
#
# COMPACT_ATOMS: atom_id res chain seq x y z
N MET A 1 -0.43 -0.48 -42.68
CA MET A 1 0.35 -1.45 -41.89
C MET A 1 0.35 -0.93 -40.46
N THR A 2 -0.45 -1.52 -39.57
CA THR A 2 -0.59 -1.08 -38.18
C THR A 2 0.47 -1.79 -37.35
N GLU A 3 1.52 -1.08 -36.95
CA GLU A 3 2.49 -1.56 -35.97
C GLU A 3 1.76 -1.79 -34.64
N ARG A 4 1.69 -3.05 -34.20
CA ARG A 4 1.19 -3.36 -32.88
C ARG A 4 2.34 -3.10 -31.92
N ALA A 5 2.17 -2.14 -31.04
CA ALA A 5 3.07 -1.97 -29.91
C ALA A 5 3.02 -3.26 -29.08
N ASP A 6 4.03 -4.11 -29.26
CA ASP A 6 4.21 -5.32 -28.46
C ASP A 6 4.59 -4.90 -27.04
N ILE A 7 3.56 -4.66 -26.22
CA ILE A 7 3.73 -4.35 -24.81
C ILE A 7 4.30 -5.60 -24.13
N PRO A 8 5.48 -5.51 -23.45
CA PRO A 8 6.10 -6.65 -22.80
C PRO A 8 5.39 -6.96 -21.47
N TRP A 9 4.19 -7.55 -21.57
CA TRP A 9 3.35 -7.92 -20.43
C TRP A 9 4.08 -8.79 -19.40
N ALA A 10 5.02 -9.62 -19.84
CA ALA A 10 5.86 -10.44 -18.96
C ALA A 10 6.71 -9.61 -17.97
N LEU A 11 7.10 -8.38 -18.35
CA LEU A 11 7.83 -7.46 -17.49
C LEU A 11 6.89 -6.62 -16.62
N ILE A 12 5.74 -6.20 -17.14
CA ILE A 12 4.82 -5.28 -16.44
C ILE A 12 3.92 -6.00 -15.43
N ALA A 13 3.44 -7.20 -15.77
CA ALA A 13 2.56 -7.99 -14.93
C ALA A 13 3.09 -8.18 -13.49
N PRO A 14 4.36 -8.54 -13.22
CA PRO A 14 4.84 -8.71 -11.86
C PRO A 14 4.81 -7.42 -11.04
N PHE A 15 5.08 -6.25 -11.64
CA PHE A 15 4.97 -4.96 -10.93
C PHE A 15 3.53 -4.65 -10.55
N ILE A 16 2.57 -4.91 -11.43
CA ILE A 16 1.14 -4.71 -11.14
C ILE A 16 0.70 -5.66 -10.01
N VAL A 17 1.09 -6.93 -10.08
CA VAL A 17 0.77 -7.93 -9.05
C VAL A 17 1.35 -7.51 -7.69
N LEU A 18 2.62 -7.10 -7.65
CA LEU A 18 3.26 -6.61 -6.43
C LEU A 18 2.51 -5.39 -5.86
N TYR A 19 2.17 -4.43 -6.72
CA TYR A 19 1.42 -3.25 -6.33
C TYR A 19 0.05 -3.59 -5.74
N ILE A 20 -0.71 -4.49 -6.38
CA ILE A 20 -2.02 -4.92 -5.89
C ILE A 20 -1.88 -5.62 -4.53
N ILE A 21 -0.91 -6.53 -4.37
CA ILE A 21 -0.67 -7.21 -3.10
C ILE A 21 -0.35 -6.18 -2.00
N LEU A 22 0.47 -5.19 -2.31
CA LEU A 22 0.84 -4.14 -1.36
C LEU A 22 -0.35 -3.24 -1.00
N ALA A 23 -1.12 -2.81 -1.98
CA ALA A 23 -2.31 -1.99 -1.78
C ALA A 23 -3.38 -2.72 -0.96
N VAL A 24 -3.70 -3.97 -1.32
CA VAL A 24 -4.68 -4.79 -0.61
C VAL A 24 -4.22 -5.09 0.81
N SER A 25 -2.95 -5.48 1.00
CA SER A 25 -2.43 -5.75 2.34
C SER A 25 -2.42 -4.51 3.23
N ALA A 26 -2.07 -3.33 2.68
CA ALA A 26 -2.15 -2.06 3.40
C ALA A 26 -3.59 -1.72 3.78
N LEU A 27 -4.55 -1.88 2.86
CA LEU A 27 -5.96 -1.61 3.11
C LEU A 27 -6.54 -2.55 4.18
N VAL A 28 -6.30 -3.86 4.03
CA VAL A 28 -6.76 -4.88 4.98
C VAL A 28 -6.16 -4.65 6.36
N SER A 29 -4.85 -4.38 6.43
CA SER A 29 -4.18 -4.04 7.68
C SER A 29 -4.77 -2.76 8.29
N CYS A 30 -5.03 -1.73 7.49
CA CYS A 30 -5.64 -0.47 7.94
C CYS A 30 -7.04 -0.66 8.51
N MET A 31 -7.86 -1.52 7.89
CA MET A 31 -9.18 -1.87 8.39
C MET A 31 -9.11 -2.67 9.70
N LYS A 32 -8.22 -3.67 9.75
CA LYS A 32 -8.08 -4.62 10.86
C LYS A 32 -7.45 -4.00 12.12
N GLN A 33 -6.58 -3.00 11.98
CA GLN A 33 -5.98 -2.33 13.14
C GLN A 33 -6.98 -1.39 13.79
N GLU A 34 -7.31 -1.58 15.07
CA GLU A 34 -8.21 -0.66 15.80
C GLU A 34 -7.55 0.69 16.12
N LYS A 35 -6.21 0.70 16.30
CA LYS A 35 -5.41 1.90 16.51
C LYS A 35 -4.23 1.95 15.53
N THR A 36 -4.35 2.81 14.52
CA THR A 36 -3.26 3.20 13.62
C THR A 36 -2.46 4.36 14.23
N ASN A 37 -1.23 4.62 13.76
CA ASN A 37 -0.48 5.84 14.09
C ASN A 37 -1.15 7.06 13.44
N GLY A 38 -2.30 7.49 13.98
CA GLY A 38 -3.15 8.56 13.44
C GLY A 38 -4.60 8.11 13.19
N PRO A 39 -5.48 9.03 12.74
CA PRO A 39 -6.88 8.72 12.44
C PRO A 39 -7.00 7.73 11.27
N LYS A 40 -7.83 6.69 11.41
CA LYS A 40 -8.07 5.68 10.36
C LYS A 40 -8.40 6.29 8.99
N TRP A 41 -9.26 7.30 8.99
CA TRP A 41 -9.71 7.98 7.78
C TRP A 41 -8.57 8.66 7.00
N MET A 42 -7.53 9.14 7.69
CA MET A 42 -6.37 9.77 7.06
C MET A 42 -5.57 8.75 6.23
N TRP A 43 -5.37 7.54 6.77
CA TRP A 43 -4.67 6.47 6.06
C TRP A 43 -5.42 5.98 4.83
N ILE A 44 -6.75 5.89 4.90
CA ILE A 44 -7.59 5.56 3.75
C ILE A 44 -7.42 6.61 2.64
N LEU A 45 -7.43 7.90 2.99
CA LEU A 45 -7.24 9.00 2.03
C LEU A 45 -5.84 8.98 1.39
N ILE A 46 -4.80 8.65 2.16
CA ILE A 46 -3.42 8.52 1.67
C ILE A 46 -3.29 7.34 0.70
N ILE A 47 -3.84 6.17 1.05
CA ILE A 47 -3.77 4.97 0.20
C ILE A 47 -4.54 5.20 -1.12
N LEU A 48 -5.68 5.89 -1.08
CA LEU A 48 -6.48 6.21 -2.27
C LEU A 48 -5.91 7.37 -3.10
N GLY A 49 -5.29 8.37 -2.45
CA GLY A 49 -4.79 9.58 -3.10
C GLY A 49 -3.35 9.46 -3.62
N ILE A 50 -2.57 8.50 -3.10
CA ILE A 50 -1.15 8.36 -3.43
C ILE A 50 -0.88 6.91 -3.85
N SER A 51 -0.90 6.62 -5.16
CA SER A 51 -0.83 5.27 -5.74
C SER A 51 0.13 4.30 -5.06
N PHE A 52 1.42 4.22 -5.46
CA PHE A 52 2.37 3.28 -4.88
C PHE A 52 2.87 3.72 -3.49
N VAL A 53 3.04 5.03 -3.29
CA VAL A 53 3.61 5.58 -2.06
C VAL A 53 2.63 5.49 -0.88
N GLY A 54 1.32 5.51 -1.11
CA GLY A 54 0.31 5.40 -0.06
C GLY A 54 0.37 4.07 0.69
N PRO A 55 0.23 2.90 0.03
CA PRO A 55 0.39 1.59 0.63
C PRO A 55 1.76 1.38 1.31
N VAL A 56 2.85 1.84 0.67
CA VAL A 56 4.21 1.76 1.23
C VAL A 56 4.31 2.55 2.53
N SER A 57 3.84 3.81 2.53
CA SER A 57 3.90 4.68 3.70
C SER A 57 3.07 4.16 4.87
N TYR A 58 1.93 3.50 4.61
CA TYR A 58 1.16 2.82 5.65
C TYR A 58 1.96 1.70 6.32
N PHE A 59 2.73 0.92 5.55
CA PHE A 59 3.56 -0.13 6.13
C PHE A 59 4.70 0.41 7.00
N ILE A 60 5.31 1.53 6.59
CA ILE A 60 6.44 2.14 7.30
C ILE A 60 5.98 2.87 8.57
N ILE A 61 4.93 3.69 8.48
CA ILE A 61 4.52 4.62 9.53
C ILE A 61 3.23 4.16 10.22
N GLY A 62 2.28 3.57 9.48
CA GLY A 62 0.95 3.18 9.98
C GLY A 62 0.99 2.06 11.03
N LYS A 63 2.02 1.23 11.03
CA LYS A 63 2.27 0.25 12.08
C LYS A 63 2.69 0.98 13.36
N LYS A 64 1.76 1.03 14.32
CA LYS A 64 2.04 1.48 15.69
C LYS A 64 3.02 0.50 16.33
N THR A 65 4.31 0.79 16.18
CA THR A 65 5.35 0.28 17.07
C THR A 65 4.98 0.77 18.45
N TYR A 66 4.30 -0.08 19.22
CA TYR A 66 4.24 0.10 20.66
C TYR A 66 5.70 -0.02 21.11
N GLU A 67 6.37 1.13 21.18
CA GLU A 67 7.55 1.36 21.99
C GLU A 67 7.25 0.73 23.34
N ARG A 68 7.78 -0.48 23.50
CA ARG A 68 7.70 -1.23 24.74
C ARG A 68 8.70 -0.55 25.66
N ARG A 69 8.37 0.66 26.15
CA ARG A 69 8.90 1.19 27.41
C ARG A 69 8.41 0.27 28.52
N ARG A 70 9.02 -0.91 28.60
CA ARG A 70 9.18 -1.61 29.87
C ARG A 70 10.33 -0.88 30.53
N VAL A 71 9.96 -0.14 31.57
CA VAL A 71 10.66 0.00 32.85
C VAL A 71 12.15 -0.34 32.85
#